data_AF-A0A0D9YW66-F1
#
_entry.id   AF-A0A0D9YW66-F1
#
_cell.length_a   1.000
_cell.length_b   1.000
_cell.length_c   1.000
_cell.angle_alpha   90.00
_cell.angle_beta   90.00
_cell.angle_gamma   90.00
#
_symmetry.space_group_name_H-M   'P 1'
#
loop_
_entity.id
_entity.type
_entity.pdbx_description
1 polymer ?
#
loop_
_entity_poly.entity_id
_entity_poly.type
_entity_poly.pdbx_seq_one_letter_code
_entity_poly.pdbx_strand_id
1 'polypeptide(L)'
;MAHFMDLRAFILRARVLKLYRQALRMTRRAPVHARDELRQTVRAEIEKNRRCDDKQKIKFLISEGLQRLKGLDEMLDMTGNS
;
A
#
# COMPACT_ATOMS: atom_id res chain seq x y z
N MET A 1 -26.33 10.66 -1.62
CA MET A 1 -25.69 11.99 -1.68
C MET A 1 -24.23 11.80 -1.99
N ALA A 2 -23.73 12.30 -3.13
CA ALA A 2 -22.32 12.23 -3.45
C ALA A 2 -21.56 13.11 -2.45
N HIS A 3 -20.74 12.48 -1.59
CA HIS A 3 -19.85 13.22 -0.70
C HIS A 3 -18.80 13.89 -1.59
N PHE A 4 -18.95 15.19 -1.85
CA PHE A 4 -17.96 15.94 -2.62
C PHE A 4 -16.66 15.95 -1.84
N MET A 5 -15.67 15.24 -2.37
CA MET A 5 -14.34 15.19 -1.82
C MET A 5 -13.61 16.47 -2.24
N ASP A 6 -13.02 17.19 -1.27
CA ASP A 6 -12.18 18.33 -1.62
C ASP A 6 -10.93 17.89 -2.41
N LEU A 7 -10.33 18.83 -3.14
CA LEU A 7 -9.18 18.54 -4.00
C LEU A 7 -8.02 17.86 -3.25
N ARG A 8 -7.76 18.24 -1.99
CA ARG A 8 -6.66 17.67 -1.21
C ARG A 8 -6.97 16.21 -0.86
N ALA A 9 -8.18 15.93 -0.42
CA ALA A 9 -8.65 14.58 -0.14
C ALA A 9 -8.64 13.72 -1.41
N PHE A 10 -8.99 14.28 -2.57
CA PHE A 10 -8.93 13.59 -3.87
C PHE A 10 -7.50 13.19 -4.22
N ILE A 11 -6.55 14.12 -4.11
CA ILE A 11 -5.13 13.86 -4.35
C ILE A 11 -4.59 12.81 -3.38
N LEU A 12 -4.95 12.89 -2.09
CA LEU A 12 -4.52 11.90 -1.09
C LEU A 12 -5.09 10.51 -1.42
N ARG A 13 -6.37 10.40 -1.78
CA ARG A 13 -6.98 9.13 -2.21
C ARG A 13 -6.26 8.54 -3.42
N ALA A 14 -5.92 9.37 -4.41
CA ALA A 14 -5.17 8.94 -5.59
C ALA A 14 -3.79 8.37 -5.20
N ARG A 15 -3.09 9.01 -4.25
CA ARG A 15 -1.80 8.53 -3.72
C ARG A 15 -1.93 7.21 -2.95
N VAL A 16 -2.95 7.07 -2.10
CA VAL A 16 -3.23 5.80 -1.40
C VAL A 16 -3.49 4.68 -2.41
N LEU A 17 -4.33 4.92 -3.43
CA LEU A 17 -4.60 3.94 -4.47
C LEU A 17 -3.36 3.58 -5.29
N LYS A 18 -2.47 4.55 -5.56
CA LYS A 18 -1.18 4.30 -6.22
C LYS A 18 -0.32 3.36 -5.36
N LEU A 19 -0.14 3.67 -4.08
CA LEU A 19 0.61 2.84 -3.13
C LEU A 19 0.04 1.42 -3.06
N TYR A 20 -1.28 1.29 -2.91
CA TYR A 20 -1.94 -0.01 -2.84
C TYR A 20 -1.70 -0.86 -4.09
N ARG A 21 -1.85 -0.27 -5.29
CA ARG A 21 -1.57 -0.98 -6.55
C ARG A 21 -0.10 -1.37 -6.68
N GLN A 22 0.83 -0.54 -6.23
CA GLN A 22 2.26 -0.86 -6.22
C GLN A 22 2.54 -2.04 -5.29
N ALA A 23 1.99 -2.03 -4.07
CA ALA A 23 2.10 -3.13 -3.12
C ALA A 23 1.55 -4.45 -3.68
N LEU A 24 0.35 -4.43 -4.29
CA LEU A 24 -0.24 -5.62 -4.93
C LEU A 24 0.60 -6.17 -6.09
N ARG A 25 1.30 -5.31 -6.83
CA ARG A 25 2.20 -5.76 -7.91
C ARG A 25 3.45 -6.42 -7.34
N MET A 26 4.00 -5.87 -6.26
CA MET A 26 5.16 -6.40 -5.58
C MET A 26 4.91 -7.80 -5.01
N THR A 27 3.69 -8.09 -4.55
CA THR A 27 3.37 -9.44 -4.06
C THR A 27 3.48 -10.53 -5.13
N ARG A 28 3.51 -10.17 -6.42
CA ARG A 28 3.74 -11.12 -7.52
C ARG A 28 5.20 -11.58 -7.60
N ARG A 29 6.13 -10.79 -7.08
CA ARG A 29 7.55 -11.10 -7.02
C ARG A 29 7.89 -12.09 -5.90
N ALA A 30 7.00 -12.24 -4.91
CA ALA A 30 7.19 -13.21 -3.83
C ALA A 30 7.14 -14.67 -4.34
N PRO A 31 7.76 -15.62 -3.62
CA PRO A 31 7.63 -17.06 -3.89
C PRO A 31 6.17 -17.50 -3.91
N VAL A 32 5.84 -18.46 -4.78
CA VAL A 32 4.44 -18.88 -5.07
C VAL A 32 3.63 -19.15 -3.80
N HIS A 33 4.21 -19.86 -2.84
CA HIS A 33 3.54 -20.23 -1.58
C HIS A 33 3.21 -19.03 -0.68
N ALA A 34 3.97 -17.92 -0.76
CA ALA A 34 3.82 -16.74 0.08
C ALA A 34 3.00 -15.60 -0.60
N ARG A 35 2.73 -15.70 -1.91
CA ARG A 35 2.08 -14.62 -2.69
C ARG A 35 0.70 -14.25 -2.15
N ASP A 36 -0.08 -15.25 -1.79
CA ASP A 36 -1.47 -15.05 -1.37
C ASP A 36 -1.55 -14.47 0.03
N GLU A 37 -0.74 -14.97 0.96
CA GLU A 37 -0.59 -14.41 2.30
C GLU A 37 -0.16 -12.94 2.23
N LEU A 38 0.90 -12.65 1.47
CA LEU A 38 1.39 -11.28 1.31
C LEU A 38 0.33 -10.35 0.70
N ARG A 39 -0.47 -10.85 -0.25
CA ARG A 39 -1.58 -10.09 -0.83
C ARG A 39 -2.68 -9.79 0.19
N GLN A 40 -3.01 -10.75 1.06
CA GLN A 40 -3.98 -10.54 2.13
C GLN A 40 -3.47 -9.54 3.15
N THR A 41 -2.20 -9.63 3.54
CA THR A 41 -1.55 -8.66 4.45
C THR A 41 -1.60 -7.25 3.88
N VAL A 42 -1.26 -7.05 2.60
CA VAL A 42 -1.37 -5.72 1.94
C VAL A 42 -2.80 -5.19 1.97
N ARG A 43 -3.81 -6.04 1.73
CA ARG A 43 -5.23 -5.63 1.83
C ARG A 43 -5.61 -5.24 3.26
N ALA A 44 -5.22 -6.07 4.24
CA ALA A 44 -5.54 -5.83 5.64
C ALA A 44 -4.95 -4.51 6.14
N GLU A 45 -3.71 -4.19 5.79
CA GLU A 45 -3.04 -2.94 6.20
C GLU A 45 -3.76 -1.68 5.68
N ILE A 46 -4.24 -1.72 4.44
CA ILE A 46 -5.03 -0.61 3.87
C ILE A 46 -6.42 -0.54 4.53
N GLU A 47 -7.07 -1.68 4.73
CA GLU A 47 -8.42 -1.75 5.28
C GLU A 47 -8.48 -1.31 6.75
N LYS A 48 -7.42 -1.56 7.55
CA LYS A 48 -7.25 -1.03 8.92
C LYS A 48 -7.46 0.48 9.00
N ASN A 49 -7.15 1.21 7.93
CA ASN A 49 -7.24 2.67 7.86
C ASN A 49 -8.34 3.17 6.92
N ARG A 50 -9.29 2.33 6.50
CA ARG A 50 -10.34 2.68 5.51
C ARG A 50 -11.14 3.93 5.89
N ARG A 51 -11.40 4.13 7.19
CA ARG A 51 -12.18 5.26 7.73
C ARG A 51 -11.31 6.40 8.26
N CYS A 52 -10.02 6.42 7.92
CA CYS A 52 -9.13 7.50 8.31
C CYS A 52 -9.41 8.74 7.45
N ASP A 53 -9.94 9.80 8.07
CA ASP A 53 -10.21 11.08 7.40
C ASP A 53 -9.17 12.17 7.77
N ASP A 54 -8.25 11.87 8.68
CA ASP A 54 -7.15 12.76 9.04
C ASP A 54 -6.10 12.80 7.93
N LYS A 55 -6.05 13.94 7.24
CA LYS A 55 -5.16 14.20 6.11
C LYS A 55 -3.67 14.12 6.49
N GLN A 56 -3.28 14.50 7.70
CA GLN A 56 -1.88 14.40 8.14
C GLN A 56 -1.52 12.96 8.43
N LYS A 57 -2.40 12.23 9.12
CA LYS A 57 -2.23 10.79 9.35
C LYS A 57 -2.16 10.01 8.04
N ILE A 58 -3.02 10.32 7.06
CA ILE A 58 -2.97 9.69 5.72
C ILE A 58 -1.60 9.94 5.06
N LYS A 59 -1.07 11.17 5.10
CA LYS A 59 0.26 11.49 4.54
C LYS A 59 1.36 10.70 5.22
N PHE A 60 1.33 10.63 6.56
CA PHE A 60 2.28 9.85 7.34
C PHE A 60 2.24 8.37 6.94
N LEU A 61 1.05 7.76 6.91
CA LEU A 61 0.86 6.37 6.52
C LEU A 61 1.30 6.09 5.07
N ILE A 62 1.12 7.03 4.14
CA ILE A 62 1.65 6.90 2.78
C ILE A 62 3.18 6.85 2.81
N SER A 63 3.83 7.76 3.54
CA SER A 63 5.30 7.79 3.64
C SER A 63 5.85 6.53 4.28
N GLU A 64 5.23 6.09 5.39
CA GLU A 64 5.58 4.84 6.07
C GLU A 64 5.38 3.62 5.15
N GLY A 65 4.23 3.55 4.47
CA GLY A 65 3.93 2.46 3.54
C GLY A 65 4.90 2.39 2.37
N LEU A 66 5.35 3.53 1.84
CA LEU A 66 6.40 3.59 0.81
C LEU A 66 7.74 3.06 1.33
N GLN A 67 8.12 3.42 2.55
CA GLN A 67 9.37 2.94 3.16
C GLN A 67 9.33 1.43 3.40
N ARG A 68 8.22 0.90 3.94
CA ARG A 68 8.02 -0.55 4.11
C ARG A 68 8.05 -1.29 2.78
N LEU A 69 7.43 -0.70 1.75
CA LEU A 69 7.41 -1.28 0.42
C LEU A 69 8.82 -1.35 -0.19
N LYS A 70 9.65 -0.32 0.02
CA LYS A 70 11.05 -0.32 -0.41
C LYS A 70 11.84 -1.45 0.27
N GLY A 71 11.70 -1.61 1.59
CA GLY A 71 12.37 -2.70 2.30
C GLY A 71 11.91 -4.09 1.83
N LEU A 72 10.61 -4.27 1.55
CA LEU A 72 10.10 -5.50 0.97
C LEU A 72 10.69 -5.77 -0.42
N ASP A 73 10.83 -4.75 -1.25
CA ASP A 73 11.43 -4.86 -2.58
C ASP A 73 12.87 -5.35 -2.50
N GLU A 74 13.67 -4.73 -1.61
CA GLU A 74 15.06 -5.10 -1.34
C GLU A 74 15.19 -6.55 -0.84
N MET A 75 14.28 -6.99 0.04
CA MET A 75 14.25 -8.39 0.52
C MET A 75 13.89 -9.39 -0.60
N LEU A 76 12.96 -9.01 -1.46
CA LEU A 76 12.56 -9.82 -2.61
C LEU A 76 13.64 -9.87 -3.70
N ASP A 77 14.42 -8.79 -3.87
CA ASP A 77 15.61 -8.77 -4.74
C ASP A 77 16.68 -9.74 -4.23
N MET A 78 16.96 -9.73 -2.93
CA MET A 78 17.95 -10.64 -2.33
C MET A 78 17.55 -12.12 -2.39
N THR A 79 16.24 -12.42 -2.44
CA THR A 79 15.72 -13.79 -2.49
C THR A 79 15.40 -14.26 -3.92
N GLY A 80 15.39 -13.36 -4.91
CA GLY A 80 15.03 -13.65 -6.30
C GLY A 80 16.15 -14.18 -7.20
N ASN A 81 17.32 -14.50 -6.63
CA ASN A 81 18.51 -14.94 -7.35
C ASN A 81 18.77 -16.46 -7.20
N SER A 82 17.74 -17.30 -7.36
CA SER A 82 17.84 -18.77 -7.40
C SER A 82 17.29 -19.34 -8.69
#